data_AF-A0A927FMP6-F1
#
_entry.id   AF-A0A927FMP6-F1
#
_cell.length_a   1.000
_cell.length_b   1.000
_cell.length_c   1.000
_cell.angle_alpha   90.00
_cell.angle_beta   90.00
_cell.angle_gamma   90.00
#
_symmetry.space_group_name_H-M   'P 1'
#
loop_
_entity.id
_entity.type
_entity.pdbx_description
1 polymer ?
#
loop_
_entity_poly.entity_id
_entity_poly.type
_entity_poly.pdbx_seq_one_letter_code
_entity_poly.pdbx_strand_id
1 'polypeptide(L)'
;MAFTFDATPAAVPTQAVPTQANADPAKLRDEIHRLQQRLLRARESYDQDLFSGDAEVPLDEQLKTISAYTARLEDLTAQLQQHESGAPSAVPTQPSPGGAPERAPEPPASGPYVPTQGAGTAAPTGAQQDPAQLPQPRHAQPAASAPAPAPAPAQVAAQAQVPTPRQPIPGPGITNPDGSPLVSDGTLVRTEEQAIGEYIRFAAEQRWVASTRPGQAGGYAAVCDLLLAALAHKHGVTSDEERASLVRHVDARYRRDYG
;
A
#
# COMPACT_ATOMS: atom_id res chain seq x y z
N MET A 1 6.12 21.08 -35.74
CA MET A 1 6.61 19.69 -35.77
C MET A 1 5.90 18.96 -34.64
N ALA A 2 4.88 18.19 -34.99
CA ALA A 2 4.07 17.43 -34.05
C ALA A 2 4.60 15.99 -34.03
N PHE A 3 5.02 15.53 -32.85
CA PHE A 3 5.43 14.16 -32.61
C PHE A 3 4.20 13.36 -32.16
N THR A 4 3.73 12.43 -32.97
CA THR A 4 2.76 11.42 -32.55
C THR A 4 3.50 10.12 -32.24
N PHE A 5 3.42 9.73 -30.98
CA PHE A 5 3.87 8.48 -30.39
C PHE A 5 3.01 7.32 -30.94
N ASP A 6 3.63 6.34 -31.58
CA ASP A 6 2.99 5.06 -31.88
C ASP A 6 3.17 4.15 -30.66
N ALA A 7 2.10 3.99 -29.89
CA ALA A 7 2.05 3.12 -28.73
C ALA A 7 1.52 1.75 -29.16
N THR A 8 2.42 0.82 -29.41
CA THR A 8 2.11 -0.61 -29.53
C THR A 8 1.45 -1.07 -28.22
N PRO A 9 0.21 -1.59 -28.20
CA PRO A 9 -0.31 -2.24 -27.00
C PRO A 9 0.42 -3.56 -26.83
N ALA A 10 1.40 -3.58 -25.93
CA ALA A 10 1.96 -4.82 -25.42
C ALA A 10 0.81 -5.65 -24.82
N ALA A 11 0.61 -6.84 -25.37
CA ALA A 11 -0.37 -7.79 -24.89
C ALA A 11 -0.16 -8.03 -23.40
N VAL A 12 -1.15 -7.64 -22.59
CA VAL A 12 -1.20 -7.96 -21.17
C VAL A 12 -1.26 -9.48 -21.05
N PRO A 13 -0.33 -10.16 -20.37
CA PRO A 13 -0.52 -11.56 -20.06
C PRO A 13 -1.76 -11.65 -19.18
N THR A 14 -2.83 -12.21 -19.74
CA THR A 14 -4.00 -12.66 -18.99
C THR A 14 -3.49 -13.68 -17.98
N GLN A 15 -3.27 -13.22 -16.75
CA GLN A 15 -2.84 -14.05 -15.66
C GLN A 15 -4.01 -14.98 -15.36
N ALA A 16 -3.90 -16.21 -15.85
CA ALA A 16 -4.82 -17.29 -15.52
C ALA A 16 -4.96 -17.34 -13.99
N VAL A 17 -6.17 -17.13 -13.50
CA VAL A 17 -6.55 -17.30 -12.10
C VAL A 17 -6.14 -18.71 -11.68
N PRO A 18 -5.12 -18.92 -10.83
CA PRO A 18 -4.83 -20.25 -10.34
C PRO A 18 -6.01 -20.67 -9.46
N THR A 19 -6.66 -21.75 -9.86
CA THR A 19 -7.77 -22.39 -9.16
C THR A 19 -7.41 -22.58 -7.69
N GLN A 20 -8.05 -21.79 -6.83
CA GLN A 20 -7.73 -21.60 -5.42
C GLN A 20 -8.44 -22.65 -4.55
N ALA A 21 -8.23 -23.94 -4.86
CA ALA A 21 -8.82 -25.04 -4.11
C ALA A 21 -7.68 -25.89 -3.53
N ASN A 22 -7.48 -25.82 -2.21
CA ASN A 22 -6.46 -26.52 -1.40
C ASN A 22 -5.00 -26.06 -1.58
N ALA A 23 -4.70 -24.81 -1.20
CA ALA A 23 -3.33 -24.45 -0.88
C ALA A 23 -2.92 -25.02 0.49
N ASP A 24 -1.82 -25.77 0.53
CA ASP A 24 -1.19 -26.29 1.75
C ASP A 24 -0.94 -25.15 2.77
N PRO A 25 -1.27 -25.31 4.07
CA PRO A 25 -1.06 -24.27 5.08
C PRO A 25 0.39 -23.78 5.17
N ALA A 26 1.38 -24.62 4.87
CA ALA A 26 2.78 -24.18 4.81
C ALA A 26 3.00 -23.18 3.66
N LYS A 27 2.44 -23.46 2.47
CA LYS A 27 2.52 -22.56 1.31
C LYS A 27 1.77 -21.25 1.53
N LEU A 28 0.64 -21.29 2.25
CA LEU A 28 -0.10 -20.09 2.63
C LEU A 28 0.75 -19.19 3.54
N ARG A 29 1.42 -19.75 4.54
CA ARG A 29 2.33 -18.99 5.42
C ARG A 29 3.51 -18.39 4.66
N ASP A 30 4.11 -19.14 3.74
CA ASP A 30 5.21 -18.64 2.90
C ASP A 30 4.76 -17.48 2.00
N GLU A 31 3.58 -17.58 1.39
CA GLU A 31 3.02 -16.52 0.54
C GLU A 31 2.65 -15.27 1.35
N ILE A 32 2.09 -15.45 2.56
CA ILE A 32 1.83 -14.35 3.51
C ILE A 32 3.15 -13.63 3.83
N HIS A 33 4.22 -14.36 4.17
CA HIS A 33 5.52 -13.74 4.46
C HIS A 33 6.09 -13.00 3.24
N ARG A 34 5.98 -13.57 2.04
CA ARG A 34 6.42 -12.90 0.80
C ARG A 34 5.64 -11.61 0.53
N LEU A 35 4.31 -11.63 0.71
CA LEU A 35 3.47 -10.45 0.55
C LEU A 35 3.75 -9.38 1.60
N GLN A 36 3.97 -9.77 2.86
CA GLN A 36 4.38 -8.84 3.91
C GLN A 36 5.68 -8.11 3.55
N GLN A 37 6.70 -8.84 3.08
CA GLN A 37 7.96 -8.23 2.65
C GLN A 37 7.79 -7.30 1.45
N ARG A 38 6.96 -7.70 0.46
CA ARG A 38 6.65 -6.84 -0.70
C ARG A 38 5.89 -5.59 -0.31
N LEU A 39 4.92 -5.72 0.60
CA LEU A 39 4.13 -4.60 1.10
C LEU A 39 5.01 -3.60 1.85
N LEU A 40 5.94 -4.08 2.68
CA LEU A 40 6.88 -3.21 3.39
C LEU A 40 7.75 -2.40 2.42
N ARG A 41 8.36 -3.07 1.43
CA ARG A 41 9.16 -2.37 0.40
C ARG A 41 8.34 -1.41 -0.45
N ALA A 42 7.10 -1.78 -0.79
CA ALA A 42 6.21 -0.90 -1.55
C ALA A 42 5.85 0.36 -0.76
N ARG A 43 5.65 0.24 0.56
CA ARG A 43 5.43 1.40 1.44
C ARG A 43 6.68 2.26 1.59
N GLU A 44 7.85 1.65 1.81
CA GLU A 44 9.12 2.39 1.86
C GLU A 44 9.40 3.15 0.56
N SER A 45 9.14 2.52 -0.59
CA SER A 45 9.25 3.17 -1.91
C SER A 45 8.26 4.33 -2.04
N TYR A 46 7.00 4.14 -1.62
CA TYR A 46 5.99 5.19 -1.63
C TYR A 46 6.39 6.37 -0.75
N ASP A 47 6.87 6.11 0.46
CA ASP A 47 7.34 7.15 1.36
C ASP A 47 8.54 7.88 0.75
N GLN A 48 9.51 7.13 0.20
CA GLN A 48 10.67 7.72 -0.47
C GLN A 48 10.26 8.64 -1.63
N ASP A 49 9.36 8.19 -2.50
CA ASP A 49 8.87 8.93 -3.65
C ASP A 49 8.01 10.14 -3.26
N LEU A 50 7.21 9.99 -2.20
CA LEU A 50 6.44 11.08 -1.59
C LEU A 50 7.36 12.18 -1.05
N PHE A 51 8.52 11.82 -0.49
CA PHE A 51 9.48 12.77 0.07
C PHE A 51 10.50 13.31 -0.94
N SER A 52 10.86 12.54 -1.97
CA SER A 52 11.79 12.97 -3.01
C SER A 52 11.17 13.99 -3.96
N GLY A 53 9.85 13.92 -4.18
CA GLY A 53 9.13 14.74 -5.16
C GLY A 53 9.44 14.37 -6.61
N ASP A 54 10.19 13.31 -6.83
CA ASP A 54 10.58 12.77 -8.14
C ASP A 54 10.20 11.29 -8.21
N ALA A 55 8.89 11.04 -8.19
CA ALA A 55 8.35 9.69 -8.23
C ALA A 55 8.41 9.17 -9.67
N GLU A 56 9.13 8.05 -9.90
CA GLU A 56 9.14 7.38 -11.21
C GLU A 56 7.75 6.83 -11.58
N VAL A 57 6.96 6.43 -10.58
CA VAL A 57 5.60 5.92 -10.72
C VAL A 57 4.64 6.85 -9.99
N PRO A 58 3.47 7.23 -10.58
CA PRO A 58 2.49 8.07 -9.89
C PRO A 58 2.08 7.49 -8.54
N LEU A 59 2.04 8.35 -7.51
CA LEU A 59 1.72 7.95 -6.13
C LEU A 59 0.38 7.20 -6.02
N ASP A 60 -0.60 7.55 -6.84
CA ASP A 60 -1.90 6.85 -6.90
C ASP A 60 -1.77 5.39 -7.35
N GLU A 61 -0.86 5.09 -8.29
CA GLU A 61 -0.62 3.71 -8.75
C GLU A 61 0.13 2.89 -7.70
N GLN A 62 1.04 3.53 -6.97
CA GLN A 62 1.72 2.91 -5.84
C GLN A 62 0.73 2.58 -4.71
N LEU A 63 -0.19 3.50 -4.38
CA LEU A 63 -1.25 3.27 -3.40
C LEU A 63 -2.19 2.12 -3.83
N LYS A 64 -2.55 2.04 -5.11
CA LYS A 64 -3.32 0.88 -5.64
C LYS A 64 -2.59 -0.43 -5.42
N THR A 65 -1.28 -0.45 -5.66
CA THR A 65 -0.44 -1.64 -5.46
C THR A 65 -0.38 -2.04 -3.98
N ILE A 66 -0.18 -1.07 -3.09
CA ILE A 66 -0.20 -1.27 -1.62
C ILE A 66 -1.57 -1.81 -1.17
N SER A 67 -2.67 -1.25 -1.69
CA SER A 67 -4.02 -1.71 -1.38
C SER A 67 -4.26 -3.14 -1.86
N ALA A 68 -3.83 -3.49 -3.07
CA ALA A 68 -3.95 -4.84 -3.62
C ALA A 68 -3.17 -5.88 -2.80
N TYR A 69 -1.94 -5.54 -2.37
CA TYR A 69 -1.18 -6.42 -1.48
C TYR A 69 -1.82 -6.56 -0.11
N THR A 70 -2.39 -5.49 0.44
CA THR A 70 -3.08 -5.52 1.73
C THR A 70 -4.31 -6.42 1.68
N ALA A 71 -5.18 -6.23 0.68
CA ALA A 71 -6.37 -7.06 0.48
C ALA A 71 -6.01 -8.55 0.29
N ARG A 72 -4.99 -8.84 -0.54
CA ARG A 72 -4.54 -10.21 -0.77
C ARG A 72 -3.96 -10.86 0.49
N LEU A 73 -3.30 -10.09 1.34
CA LEU A 73 -2.76 -10.56 2.62
C LEU A 73 -3.90 -10.90 3.59
N GLU A 74 -4.94 -10.06 3.65
CA GLU A 74 -6.15 -10.33 4.44
C GLU A 74 -6.83 -11.63 3.98
N ASP A 75 -7.02 -11.80 2.67
CA ASP A 75 -7.63 -13.01 2.09
C ASP A 75 -6.84 -14.28 2.44
N LEU A 76 -5.52 -14.26 2.29
CA LEU A 76 -4.67 -15.42 2.60
C LEU A 76 -4.62 -15.71 4.10
N THR A 77 -4.64 -14.67 4.94
CA THR A 77 -4.68 -14.83 6.39
C THR A 77 -6.01 -15.43 6.83
N ALA A 78 -7.13 -15.00 6.24
CA ALA A 78 -8.44 -15.59 6.48
C ALA A 78 -8.50 -17.06 6.04
N GLN A 79 -7.90 -17.40 4.88
CA GLN A 79 -7.80 -18.79 4.41
C GLN A 79 -6.97 -19.67 5.36
N LEU A 80 -5.84 -19.15 5.84
CA LEU A 80 -5.01 -19.87 6.82
C LEU A 80 -5.78 -20.11 8.12
N GLN A 81 -6.49 -19.10 8.63
CA GLN A 81 -7.34 -19.24 9.82
C GLN A 81 -8.45 -20.27 9.64
N GLN A 82 -9.09 -20.33 8.47
CA GLN A 82 -10.10 -21.35 8.17
C GLN A 82 -9.51 -22.77 8.19
N HIS A 83 -8.29 -22.94 7.67
CA HIS A 83 -7.59 -24.22 7.67
C HIS A 83 -7.08 -24.63 9.06
N GLU A 84 -6.67 -23.68 9.90
CA GLU A 84 -6.24 -23.90 11.28
C GLU A 84 -7.40 -24.13 12.24
N SER A 85 -8.54 -23.46 11.99
CA SER A 85 -9.74 -23.57 12.84
C SER A 85 -10.44 -24.92 12.71
N GLY A 86 -10.06 -25.75 11.72
CA GLY A 86 -10.45 -27.16 11.66
C GLY A 86 -11.94 -27.40 11.82
N ALA A 87 -12.79 -26.47 11.37
CA ALA A 87 -14.23 -26.69 11.40
C ALA A 87 -14.55 -27.68 10.28
N PRO A 88 -15.06 -28.89 10.57
CA PRO A 88 -15.60 -29.72 9.51
C PRO A 88 -16.67 -28.89 8.82
N SER A 89 -16.54 -28.75 7.50
CA SER A 89 -17.60 -28.26 6.63
C SER A 89 -18.90 -28.93 7.07
N ALA A 90 -19.80 -28.16 7.67
CA ALA A 90 -21.17 -28.56 7.80
C ALA A 90 -21.64 -28.96 6.40
N VAL A 91 -22.06 -30.20 6.31
CA VAL A 91 -22.55 -30.93 5.14
C VAL A 91 -23.34 -30.01 4.20
N PRO A 92 -23.10 -30.04 2.87
CA PRO A 92 -23.99 -29.38 1.94
C PRO A 92 -25.36 -30.06 2.05
N THR A 93 -26.32 -29.37 2.67
CA THR A 93 -27.72 -29.79 2.65
C THR A 93 -28.22 -29.56 1.23
N GLN A 94 -28.06 -30.58 0.39
CA GLN A 94 -28.75 -30.67 -0.90
C GLN A 94 -30.27 -30.88 -0.67
N PRO A 95 -31.09 -30.55 -1.66
CA PRO A 95 -32.48 -30.13 -1.51
C PRO A 95 -33.45 -31.31 -1.42
N SER A 96 -34.52 -31.16 -0.64
CA SER A 96 -35.67 -32.05 -0.74
C SER A 96 -36.55 -31.69 -1.96
N PRO A 97 -36.98 -32.67 -2.77
CA PRO A 97 -37.84 -32.49 -3.93
C PRO A 97 -39.34 -32.67 -3.59
N GLY A 98 -40.20 -32.00 -4.36
CA GLY A 98 -41.65 -32.25 -4.42
C GLY A 98 -42.49 -31.06 -3.94
N GLY A 99 -43.46 -30.53 -4.66
CA GLY A 99 -44.04 -30.87 -5.96
C GLY A 99 -44.92 -29.70 -6.46
N ALA A 100 -45.06 -29.64 -7.78
CA ALA A 100 -45.83 -28.69 -8.61
C ALA A 100 -47.37 -28.75 -8.35
N PRO A 101 -48.27 -28.01 -9.05
CA PRO A 101 -48.06 -27.17 -10.25
C PRO A 101 -48.83 -25.82 -10.31
N GLU A 102 -48.81 -25.20 -11.50
CA GLU A 102 -49.85 -24.32 -12.09
C GLU A 102 -49.59 -22.80 -11.94
N ARG A 103 -49.51 -21.95 -12.98
CA ARG A 103 -50.08 -21.94 -14.33
C ARG A 103 -49.29 -20.95 -15.22
N ALA A 104 -49.09 -21.26 -16.50
CA ALA A 104 -48.77 -20.29 -17.55
C ALA A 104 -50.06 -19.57 -18.02
N PRO A 105 -49.99 -18.38 -18.68
CA PRO A 105 -49.72 -18.38 -20.13
C PRO A 105 -48.81 -17.23 -20.65
N GLU A 106 -48.08 -17.56 -21.73
CA GLU A 106 -47.35 -16.71 -22.69
C GLU A 106 -48.30 -16.01 -23.72
N PRO A 107 -47.84 -15.27 -24.77
CA PRO A 107 -47.11 -13.99 -24.86
C PRO A 107 -47.86 -13.02 -25.84
N PRO A 108 -47.29 -11.91 -26.41
CA PRO A 108 -46.43 -12.05 -27.60
C PRO A 108 -45.36 -10.94 -27.88
N ALA A 109 -44.25 -11.40 -28.48
CA ALA A 109 -43.60 -10.97 -29.73
C ALA A 109 -43.00 -9.56 -29.98
N SER A 110 -41.96 -9.59 -30.84
CA SER A 110 -41.23 -8.52 -31.57
C SER A 110 -39.94 -8.08 -30.88
N GLY A 111 -38.72 -8.24 -31.39
CA GLY A 111 -38.15 -8.68 -32.67
C GLY A 111 -36.69 -8.14 -32.73
N PRO A 112 -35.76 -8.73 -33.52
CA PRO A 112 -34.32 -8.41 -33.45
C PRO A 112 -33.90 -7.38 -34.51
N TYR A 113 -32.86 -6.59 -34.23
CA TYR A 113 -32.11 -5.86 -35.27
C TYR A 113 -30.60 -5.87 -35.00
N VAL A 114 -29.86 -6.33 -36.00
CA VAL A 114 -28.41 -6.18 -36.21
C VAL A 114 -28.26 -5.47 -37.56
N PRO A 115 -27.25 -4.62 -37.78
CA PRO A 115 -26.45 -4.83 -39.00
C PRO A 115 -24.94 -4.46 -38.90
N THR A 116 -24.13 -5.47 -39.25
CA THR A 116 -22.99 -5.57 -40.20
C THR A 116 -22.29 -4.34 -40.83
N GLN A 117 -20.94 -4.36 -40.68
CA GLN A 117 -19.78 -4.00 -41.56
C GLN A 117 -19.75 -2.76 -42.46
N GLY A 118 -18.56 -2.12 -42.48
CA GLY A 118 -18.04 -1.33 -43.60
C GLY A 118 -16.51 -1.44 -43.70
N ALA A 119 -16.02 -2.04 -44.78
CA ALA A 119 -14.62 -2.07 -45.18
C ALA A 119 -14.24 -0.79 -45.94
N GLY A 120 -12.98 -0.35 -45.83
CA GLY A 120 -12.45 0.77 -46.60
C GLY A 120 -10.93 0.69 -46.73
N THR A 121 -10.48 0.16 -47.87
CA THR A 121 -9.08 0.11 -48.32
C THR A 121 -8.69 1.44 -48.98
N ALA A 122 -7.52 2.00 -48.66
CA ALA A 122 -6.74 2.84 -49.59
C ALA A 122 -5.27 2.96 -49.12
N ALA A 123 -4.35 2.61 -50.02
CA ALA A 123 -2.95 3.06 -50.04
C ALA A 123 -2.78 4.03 -51.21
N PRO A 124 -1.89 5.04 -51.12
CA PRO A 124 -0.66 5.02 -51.94
C PRO A 124 0.56 5.65 -51.19
N THR A 125 1.78 5.08 -51.26
CA THR A 125 2.87 5.28 -52.25
C THR A 125 3.78 6.51 -52.02
N GLY A 126 5.09 6.23 -51.85
CA GLY A 126 6.25 7.13 -52.08
C GLY A 126 6.77 7.84 -50.82
N ALA A 127 8.06 7.94 -50.49
CA ALA A 127 9.29 7.64 -51.22
C ALA A 127 10.46 7.39 -50.24
N GLN A 128 11.19 6.31 -50.51
CA GLN A 128 12.65 6.13 -50.47
C GLN A 128 13.53 7.31 -49.97
N GLN A 129 14.30 7.09 -48.89
CA GLN A 129 15.75 7.34 -48.85
C GLN A 129 16.43 6.64 -47.65
N ASP A 130 17.51 5.93 -47.97
CA ASP A 130 18.40 5.09 -47.14
C ASP A 130 19.49 5.97 -46.44
N PRO A 131 20.52 5.45 -45.74
CA PRO A 131 20.76 5.69 -44.32
C PRO A 131 22.07 6.47 -44.06
N ALA A 132 22.22 7.02 -42.86
CA ALA A 132 23.53 7.47 -42.39
C ALA A 132 23.78 6.99 -40.96
N GLN A 133 24.50 5.87 -40.88
CA GLN A 133 25.26 5.45 -39.70
C GLN A 133 26.24 6.53 -39.28
N LEU A 134 26.33 6.84 -37.98
CA LEU A 134 27.57 7.33 -37.35
C LEU A 134 27.66 6.81 -35.89
N PRO A 135 28.87 6.68 -35.33
CA PRO A 135 29.26 5.57 -34.46
C PRO A 135 29.23 5.92 -32.97
N GLN A 136 28.92 4.92 -32.13
CA GLN A 136 29.12 5.00 -30.69
C GLN A 136 30.62 5.00 -30.35
N PRO A 137 31.12 5.93 -29.52
CA PRO A 137 32.45 5.82 -28.95
C PRO A 137 32.41 4.86 -27.74
N ARG A 138 33.10 3.72 -27.88
CA ARG A 138 33.50 2.86 -26.77
C ARG A 138 34.49 3.62 -25.89
N HIS A 139 34.13 3.87 -24.63
CA HIS A 139 35.14 4.17 -23.61
C HIS A 139 35.42 2.95 -22.75
N ALA A 140 36.73 2.71 -22.65
CA ALA A 140 37.36 1.53 -22.12
C ALA A 140 37.24 1.43 -20.60
N GLN A 141 37.04 0.20 -20.17
CA GLN A 141 37.09 -0.25 -18.78
C GLN A 141 38.55 -0.34 -18.33
N PRO A 142 38.97 0.32 -17.23
CA PRO A 142 40.21 -0.02 -16.56
C PRO A 142 39.95 -1.16 -15.57
N ALA A 143 40.68 -2.26 -15.77
CA ALA A 143 40.85 -3.31 -14.80
C ALA A 143 41.66 -2.80 -13.59
N ALA A 144 41.20 -3.08 -12.38
CA ALA A 144 41.99 -2.88 -11.16
C ALA A 144 41.82 -4.07 -10.21
N SER A 145 42.89 -4.87 -10.20
CA SER A 145 43.51 -5.61 -9.09
C SER A 145 42.65 -6.23 -7.99
N ALA A 146 42.69 -7.56 -7.93
CA ALA A 146 42.27 -8.39 -6.81
C ALA A 146 43.10 -8.12 -5.52
N PRO A 147 42.46 -8.02 -4.35
CA PRO A 147 43.12 -8.21 -3.06
C PRO A 147 43.04 -9.67 -2.57
N ALA A 148 44.08 -10.07 -1.81
CA ALA A 148 44.33 -11.38 -1.22
C ALA A 148 43.22 -11.92 -0.28
N PRO A 149 43.16 -13.25 -0.02
CA PRO A 149 42.16 -13.84 0.87
C PRO A 149 42.49 -13.55 2.35
N ALA A 150 41.53 -12.96 3.07
CA ALA A 150 41.53 -12.80 4.52
C ALA A 150 40.50 -13.77 5.16
N PRO A 151 40.68 -14.13 6.45
CA PRO A 151 40.21 -15.40 7.01
C PRO A 151 38.70 -15.45 7.23
N ALA A 152 38.16 -16.67 7.18
CA ALA A 152 36.76 -16.97 7.44
C ALA A 152 36.31 -16.45 8.82
N PRO A 153 35.26 -15.61 8.89
CA PRO A 153 34.54 -15.42 10.13
C PRO A 153 33.65 -16.63 10.40
N ALA A 154 33.72 -17.10 11.64
CA ALA A 154 32.92 -18.18 12.18
C ALA A 154 31.43 -18.00 11.84
N GLN A 155 30.79 -19.08 11.38
CA GLN A 155 29.34 -19.19 11.27
C GLN A 155 28.74 -19.07 12.66
N VAL A 156 28.32 -17.86 13.02
CA VAL A 156 27.31 -17.68 14.06
C VAL A 156 26.00 -18.10 13.42
N ALA A 157 25.44 -19.23 13.87
CA ALA A 157 24.12 -19.67 13.49
C ALA A 157 23.11 -18.55 13.78
N ALA A 158 22.71 -17.83 12.73
CA ALA A 158 21.58 -16.92 12.79
C ALA A 158 20.32 -17.79 12.93
N GLN A 159 19.86 -17.97 14.17
CA GLN A 159 18.54 -18.52 14.44
C GLN A 159 17.54 -17.63 13.71
N ALA A 160 16.82 -18.22 12.74
CA ALA A 160 15.71 -17.60 12.07
C ALA A 160 14.63 -17.31 13.11
N GLN A 161 14.60 -16.07 13.63
CA GLN A 161 13.47 -15.59 14.40
C GLN A 161 12.32 -15.37 13.42
N VAL A 162 11.36 -16.28 13.46
CA VAL A 162 10.05 -16.12 12.85
C VAL A 162 9.47 -14.79 13.37
N PRO A 163 9.06 -13.83 12.53
CA PRO A 163 8.41 -12.62 13.01
C PRO A 163 7.05 -13.03 13.56
N THR A 164 6.99 -13.24 14.88
CA THR A 164 5.76 -13.44 15.61
C THR A 164 4.86 -12.23 15.35
N PRO A 165 3.62 -12.39 14.88
CA PRO A 165 2.66 -11.29 14.87
C PRO A 165 2.53 -10.82 16.32
N ARG A 166 3.02 -9.59 16.59
CA ARG A 166 2.83 -8.96 17.89
C ARG A 166 1.34 -8.81 18.10
N GLN A 167 0.76 -9.72 18.87
CA GLN A 167 -0.53 -9.50 19.50
C GLN A 167 -0.46 -8.12 20.19
N PRO A 168 -1.52 -7.29 20.10
CA PRO A 168 -1.55 -6.04 20.84
C PRO A 168 -1.35 -6.38 22.32
N ILE A 169 -0.16 -6.03 22.82
CA ILE A 169 0.23 -6.32 24.20
C ILE A 169 -0.79 -5.58 25.08
N PRO A 170 -1.51 -6.26 25.98
CA PRO A 170 -2.30 -5.60 27.00
C PRO A 170 -1.31 -4.97 27.98
N GLY A 171 -0.86 -3.77 27.64
CA GLY A 171 -0.01 -2.91 28.45
C GLY A 171 -0.64 -1.51 28.52
N PRO A 172 -0.21 -0.68 29.47
CA PRO A 172 -0.66 0.71 29.52
C PRO A 172 -0.32 1.33 28.16
N GLY A 173 -1.29 2.02 27.56
CA GLY A 173 -1.11 2.65 26.26
C GLY A 173 -0.02 3.73 26.28
N ILE A 174 -0.06 4.67 25.34
CA ILE A 174 0.77 5.88 25.46
C ILE A 174 0.39 6.58 26.78
N THR A 175 1.40 6.86 27.61
CA THR A 175 1.24 7.59 28.87
C THR A 175 1.91 8.95 28.79
N ASN A 176 1.30 9.92 29.44
CA ASN A 176 1.90 11.21 29.70
C ASN A 176 3.15 11.06 30.60
N PRO A 177 4.04 12.06 30.64
CA PRO A 177 5.21 12.05 31.53
C PRO A 177 4.88 11.91 33.03
N ASP A 178 3.66 12.26 33.44
CA ASP A 178 3.15 12.10 34.81
C ASP A 178 2.64 10.67 35.10
N GLY A 179 2.70 9.77 34.12
CA GLY A 179 2.21 8.39 34.21
C GLY A 179 0.70 8.24 33.97
N SER A 180 -0.02 9.34 33.71
CA SER A 180 -1.45 9.28 33.39
C SER A 180 -1.69 8.75 31.96
N PRO A 181 -2.84 8.12 31.68
CA PRO A 181 -3.17 7.69 30.33
C PRO A 181 -3.33 8.90 29.40
N LEU A 182 -2.78 8.83 28.18
CA LEU A 182 -2.95 9.89 27.19
C LEU A 182 -4.41 9.89 26.68
N VAL A 183 -5.09 11.02 26.88
CA VAL A 183 -6.46 11.26 26.40
C VAL A 183 -6.45 12.45 25.45
N SER A 184 -7.02 12.25 24.26
CA SER A 184 -7.16 13.27 23.21
C SER A 184 -8.63 13.40 22.85
N ASP A 185 -9.19 14.61 22.95
CA ASP A 185 -10.61 14.89 22.64
C ASP A 185 -11.60 13.94 23.35
N GLY A 186 -11.33 13.65 24.62
CA GLY A 186 -12.13 12.72 25.43
C GLY A 186 -11.94 11.23 25.11
N THR A 187 -11.12 10.89 24.13
CA THR A 187 -10.83 9.51 23.73
C THR A 187 -9.45 9.06 24.22
N LEU A 188 -9.39 7.86 24.78
CA LEU A 188 -8.13 7.25 25.21
C LEU A 188 -7.25 6.89 24.01
N VAL A 189 -6.04 7.43 23.97
CA VAL A 189 -5.04 7.14 22.95
C VAL A 189 -4.24 5.91 23.38
N ARG A 190 -4.44 4.80 22.68
CA ARG A 190 -3.89 3.50 23.10
C ARG A 190 -2.59 3.16 22.41
N THR A 191 -2.36 3.68 21.21
CA THR A 191 -1.19 3.36 20.40
C THR A 191 -0.41 4.61 20.01
N GLU A 192 0.84 4.39 19.64
CA GLU A 192 1.74 5.44 19.17
C GLU A 192 1.29 6.02 17.86
N GLU A 193 0.89 5.16 16.93
CA GLU A 193 0.41 5.55 15.61
C GLU A 193 -0.84 6.42 15.72
N GLN A 194 -1.69 6.13 16.70
CA GLN A 194 -2.85 6.96 17.02
C GLN A 194 -2.42 8.33 17.58
N ALA A 195 -1.48 8.37 18.52
CA ALA A 195 -0.95 9.63 19.07
C ALA A 195 -0.29 10.50 17.99
N ILE A 196 0.52 9.89 17.11
CA ILE A 196 1.16 10.54 15.97
C ILE A 196 0.09 11.07 15.00
N GLY A 197 -0.91 10.26 14.65
CA GLY A 197 -2.00 10.65 13.76
C GLY A 197 -2.82 11.83 14.30
N GLU A 198 -3.16 11.80 15.59
CA GLU A 198 -3.85 12.90 16.27
C GLU A 198 -2.99 14.17 16.30
N TYR A 199 -1.70 14.05 16.62
CA TYR A 199 -0.80 15.20 16.62
C TYR A 199 -0.71 15.85 15.24
N ILE A 200 -0.52 15.04 14.19
CA ILE A 200 -0.45 15.53 12.80
C ILE A 200 -1.74 16.25 12.41
N ARG A 201 -2.90 15.69 12.77
CA ARG A 201 -4.22 16.30 12.52
C ARG A 201 -4.34 17.66 13.21
N PHE A 202 -4.12 17.71 14.52
CA PHE A 202 -4.26 18.94 15.30
C PHE A 202 -3.23 20.00 14.93
N ALA A 203 -1.98 19.63 14.62
CA ALA A 203 -0.94 20.57 14.23
C ALA A 203 -1.23 21.19 12.84
N ALA A 204 -1.75 20.39 11.89
CA ALA A 204 -2.17 20.90 10.59
C ALA A 204 -3.37 21.86 10.74
N GLU A 205 -4.36 21.47 11.55
CA GLU A 205 -5.53 22.31 11.84
C GLU A 205 -5.14 23.60 12.57
N GLN A 206 -4.23 23.54 13.54
CA GLN A 206 -3.70 24.70 14.24
C GLN A 206 -3.10 25.72 13.26
N ARG A 207 -2.32 25.28 12.28
CA ARG A 207 -1.73 26.17 11.25
C ARG A 207 -2.80 26.82 10.38
N TRP A 208 -3.80 26.05 9.98
CA TRP A 208 -4.92 26.59 9.20
C TRP A 208 -5.72 27.61 10.01
N VAL A 209 -6.07 27.29 11.26
CA VAL A 209 -6.76 28.20 12.18
C VAL A 209 -5.92 29.43 12.46
N ALA A 210 -4.60 29.30 12.65
CA ALA A 210 -3.72 30.45 12.83
C ALA A 210 -3.75 31.39 11.60
N SER A 211 -3.87 30.84 10.39
CA SER A 211 -3.96 31.62 9.15
C SER A 211 -5.34 32.22 8.87
N THR A 212 -6.43 31.59 9.32
CA THR A 212 -7.81 31.98 8.97
C THR A 212 -8.62 32.58 10.12
N ARG A 213 -8.33 32.16 11.36
CA ARG A 213 -9.08 32.47 12.59
C ARG A 213 -8.14 32.52 13.81
N PRO A 214 -7.23 33.51 13.90
CA PRO A 214 -6.17 33.52 14.91
C PRO A 214 -6.69 33.48 16.37
N GLY A 215 -7.91 33.96 16.63
CA GLY A 215 -8.53 33.91 17.96
C GLY A 215 -8.89 32.51 18.49
N GLN A 216 -8.88 31.48 17.66
CA GLN A 216 -9.22 30.09 18.05
C GLN A 216 -8.00 29.16 18.12
N ALA A 217 -6.80 29.63 17.77
CA ALA A 217 -5.60 28.79 17.67
C ALA A 217 -5.08 28.26 19.03
N GLY A 218 -5.43 28.91 20.15
CA GLY A 218 -4.91 28.59 21.48
C GLY A 218 -5.32 27.21 22.00
N GLY A 219 -6.53 26.72 21.65
CA GLY A 219 -6.99 25.40 22.08
C GLY A 219 -6.17 24.25 21.51
N TYR A 220 -5.68 24.41 20.28
CA TYR A 220 -4.90 23.40 19.57
C TYR A 220 -3.46 23.29 20.11
N ALA A 221 -2.88 24.39 20.58
CA ALA A 221 -1.51 24.41 21.11
C ALA A 221 -1.35 23.45 22.31
N ALA A 222 -2.29 23.53 23.26
CA ALA A 222 -2.27 22.68 24.46
C ALA A 222 -2.37 21.19 24.13
N VAL A 223 -3.21 20.83 23.15
CA VAL A 223 -3.36 19.44 22.70
C VAL A 223 -2.10 18.95 21.98
N CYS A 224 -1.52 19.77 21.11
CA CYS A 224 -0.26 19.46 20.43
C CYS A 224 0.90 19.25 21.43
N ASP A 225 1.02 20.10 22.44
CA ASP A 225 2.08 19.99 23.44
C ASP A 225 1.91 18.75 24.33
N LEU A 226 0.66 18.40 24.69
CA LEU A 226 0.36 17.16 25.42
C LEU A 226 0.76 15.92 24.62
N LEU A 227 0.35 15.84 23.35
CA LEU A 227 0.66 14.72 22.47
C LEU A 227 2.16 14.58 22.23
N LEU A 228 2.86 15.70 21.98
CA LEU A 228 4.32 15.70 21.82
C LEU A 228 5.03 15.27 23.09
N ALA A 229 4.62 15.73 24.27
CA ALA A 229 5.25 15.35 25.53
C ALA A 229 5.13 13.84 25.79
N ALA A 230 3.97 13.23 25.49
CA ALA A 230 3.76 11.80 25.65
C ALA A 230 4.58 10.97 24.63
N LEU A 231 4.65 11.42 23.38
CA LEU A 231 5.49 10.79 22.35
C LEU A 231 6.98 10.90 22.68
N ALA A 232 7.44 12.09 23.04
CA ALA A 232 8.82 12.36 23.44
C ALA A 232 9.23 11.53 24.66
N HIS A 233 8.36 11.43 25.68
CA HIS A 233 8.60 10.58 26.85
C HIS A 233 8.74 9.10 26.47
N LYS A 234 7.88 8.61 25.58
CA LYS A 234 7.95 7.22 25.10
C LYS A 234 9.23 6.95 24.30
N HIS A 235 9.63 7.88 23.44
CA HIS A 235 10.80 7.74 22.57
C HIS A 235 12.13 8.05 23.29
N GLY A 236 12.06 8.66 24.49
CA GLY A 236 13.24 9.10 25.22
C GLY A 236 13.97 10.29 24.59
N VAL A 237 13.23 11.13 23.85
CA VAL A 237 13.74 12.32 23.15
C VAL A 237 13.12 13.59 23.74
N THR A 238 13.59 14.76 23.30
CA THR A 238 12.96 16.03 23.66
C THR A 238 11.73 16.32 22.79
N SER A 239 10.77 17.10 23.30
CA SER A 239 9.58 17.49 22.53
C SER A 239 9.93 18.25 21.24
N ASP A 240 11.05 18.98 21.21
CA ASP A 240 11.51 19.69 20.02
C ASP A 240 12.07 18.75 18.95
N GLU A 241 12.79 17.70 19.34
CA GLU A 241 13.27 16.65 18.43
C GLU A 241 12.09 15.88 17.82
N GLU A 242 11.11 15.52 18.65
CA GLU A 242 9.88 14.85 18.18
C GLU A 242 9.05 15.77 17.26
N ARG A 243 8.98 17.06 17.59
CA ARG A 243 8.34 18.05 16.72
C ARG A 243 9.04 18.15 15.37
N ALA A 244 10.37 18.14 15.36
CA ALA A 244 11.17 18.20 14.14
C ALA A 244 11.02 16.95 13.27
N SER A 245 10.92 15.76 13.86
CA SER A 245 10.71 14.51 13.12
C SER A 245 9.34 14.47 12.43
N LEU A 246 8.32 15.04 13.06
CA LEU A 246 6.94 15.03 12.56
C LEU A 246 6.59 16.20 11.63
N VAL A 247 7.45 17.22 11.51
CA VAL A 247 7.14 18.45 10.77
C VAL A 247 6.73 18.19 9.32
N ARG A 248 7.38 17.25 8.63
CA ARG A 248 7.08 16.92 7.23
C ARG A 248 5.70 16.28 7.08
N HIS A 249 5.29 15.47 8.05
CA HIS A 249 3.97 14.83 8.07
C HIS A 249 2.87 15.86 8.32
N VAL A 250 3.11 16.83 9.21
CA VAL A 250 2.23 17.98 9.42
C VAL A 250 2.10 18.80 8.14
N ASP A 251 3.21 19.09 7.45
CA ASP A 251 3.21 19.85 6.19
C ASP A 251 2.45 19.12 5.07
N ALA A 252 2.66 17.80 4.95
CA ALA A 252 1.94 16.96 3.99
C ALA A 252 0.43 16.97 4.27
N ARG A 253 0.04 16.80 5.54
CA ARG A 253 -1.36 16.84 5.96
C ARG A 253 -2.00 18.21 5.71
N TYR A 254 -1.29 19.28 6.07
CA TYR A 254 -1.76 20.64 5.87
C TYR A 254 -2.04 20.94 4.40
N ARG A 255 -1.11 20.59 3.51
CA ARG A 255 -1.30 20.76 2.06
C ARG A 255 -2.49 19.95 1.52
N ARG A 256 -2.70 18.74 2.04
CA ARG A 256 -3.78 17.86 1.59
C ARG A 256 -5.18 18.32 2.04
N ASP A 257 -5.29 18.79 3.28
CA ASP A 257 -6.60 19.11 3.87
C ASP A 257 -6.97 20.61 3.71
N TYR A 258 -6.00 21.50 3.53
CA TYR A 258 -6.20 22.96 3.56
C TYR A 258 -5.46 23.76 2.45
N GLY A 259 -4.66 23.09 1.62
CA GLY A 259 -3.84 23.70 0.56
C GLY A 259 -4.46 23.64 -0.83
#